data_AF-A0A3Q3FNS4-F1
#
_entry.id   AF-A0A3Q3FNS4-F1
#
_cell.length_a   1.000
_cell.length_b   1.000
_cell.length_c   1.000
_cell.angle_alpha   90.00
_cell.angle_beta   90.00
_cell.angle_gamma   90.00
#
_symmetry.space_group_name_H-M   'P 1'
#
loop_
_entity.id
_entity.type
_entity.pdbx_description
1 polymer ?
#
loop_
_entity_poly.entity_id
_entity_poly.type
_entity_poly.pdbx_seq_one_letter_code
_entity_poly.pdbx_strand_id
1 'polypeptide(L)'
;GGFKDAYLNYVIVFVIIKQKSATLKVPLHRLSAQNNLALVGSAVAAGGLLAYMVHRRRQVKTIPLGEGWWGAGEKPLTEDDKIYPFKVETSEEEIKDLHERIDRTRYSDPLEDSCFHYGFNSTHLKKVVSYWRHEFDWNKQVAVLNKYPHFKTKIEGVDVHFIHVRPPHRENQTVLPLMLVHGWPGSFYEFYRILPLLTESRDGVVFEVICPSIPGYGFSEAPHKQGR
;
A
#
# COMPACT_ATOMS: atom_id res chain seq x y z
N GLY A 1 -5.03 -3.98 24.85
CA GLY A 1 -5.22 -2.56 24.49
C GLY A 1 -3.88 -1.98 24.16
N GLY A 2 -3.76 -1.28 23.03
CA GLY A 2 -2.50 -0.66 22.60
C GLY A 2 -2.04 -1.01 21.18
N PHE A 3 -2.95 -1.07 20.18
CA PHE A 3 -2.55 -1.25 18.78
C PHE A 3 -3.43 -0.47 17.77
N LYS A 4 -4.09 0.61 18.21
CA LYS A 4 -5.04 1.36 17.37
C LYS A 4 -4.68 2.83 17.07
N ASP A 5 -3.63 3.39 17.66
CA ASP A 5 -3.43 4.86 17.60
C ASP A 5 -2.34 5.36 16.64
N ALA A 6 -1.73 4.51 15.81
CA ALA A 6 -0.64 4.94 14.91
C ALA A 6 -1.06 5.22 13.45
N TYR A 7 -2.27 4.82 13.03
CA TYR A 7 -2.63 4.84 11.59
C TYR A 7 -3.58 5.97 11.17
N LEU A 8 -4.08 6.80 12.09
CA LEU A 8 -5.10 7.80 11.77
C LEU A 8 -4.57 9.21 11.45
N ASN A 9 -3.26 9.47 11.52
CA ASN A 9 -2.70 10.82 11.40
C ASN A 9 -2.06 11.18 10.04
N TYR A 10 -2.14 10.32 9.03
CA TYR A 10 -1.47 10.57 7.75
C TYR A 10 -2.39 11.03 6.60
N VAL A 11 -3.71 11.14 6.81
CA VAL A 11 -4.67 11.48 5.73
C VAL A 11 -5.21 12.91 5.81
N ILE A 12 -4.92 13.70 6.85
CA ILE A 12 -5.49 15.04 7.05
C ILE A 12 -4.40 16.10 7.25
N VAL A 13 -3.48 16.29 6.29
CA VAL A 13 -2.58 17.48 6.32
C VAL A 13 -2.33 18.10 4.93
N PHE A 14 -2.60 17.41 3.82
CA PHE A 14 -2.23 17.94 2.49
C PHE A 14 -3.28 18.82 1.79
N VAL A 15 -4.46 19.04 2.36
CA VAL A 15 -5.58 19.73 1.68
C VAL A 15 -5.85 21.16 2.20
N ILE A 16 -5.13 21.65 3.21
CA ILE A 16 -5.27 23.02 3.73
C ILE A 16 -3.83 23.52 3.92
N ILE A 17 -3.21 24.40 3.13
CA ILE A 17 -3.52 25.80 2.86
C ILE A 17 -2.73 26.16 1.59
N LYS A 18 -3.35 25.97 0.42
CA LYS A 18 -2.93 26.61 -0.84
C LYS A 18 -4.02 27.61 -1.23
N GLN A 19 -4.33 28.53 -0.31
CA GLN A 19 -5.32 29.57 -0.57
C GLN A 19 -5.03 30.81 0.27
N LYS A 20 -5.10 31.97 -0.40
CA LYS A 20 -4.91 33.36 0.07
C LYS A 20 -3.49 33.93 -0.06
N SER A 21 -3.17 34.37 -1.27
CA SER A 21 -2.39 35.61 -1.44
C SER A 21 -3.34 36.65 -2.02
N ALA A 22 -3.83 37.56 -1.17
CA ALA A 22 -4.56 38.76 -1.57
C ALA A 22 -3.72 39.95 -1.09
N THR A 23 -3.26 40.74 -2.06
CA THR A 23 -2.38 41.90 -1.91
C THR A 23 -3.13 43.04 -1.20
N LEU A 24 -2.76 43.36 0.04
CA LEU A 24 -3.15 44.61 0.69
C LEU A 24 -2.09 45.69 0.39
N LYS A 25 -2.50 46.77 -0.28
CA LYS A 25 -1.73 48.02 -0.38
C LYS A 25 -1.96 48.83 0.90
N VAL A 26 -0.89 49.16 1.61
CA VAL A 26 -0.91 50.09 2.77
C VAL A 26 -0.11 51.35 2.40
N PRO A 27 -0.57 52.57 2.71
CA PRO A 27 0.12 53.80 2.30
C PRO A 27 1.32 54.09 3.21
N LEU A 28 2.42 54.53 2.61
CA LEU A 28 3.64 54.96 3.31
C LEU A 28 3.39 56.26 4.08
N HIS A 29 3.47 56.20 5.42
CA HIS A 29 3.75 57.36 6.24
C HIS A 29 5.19 57.31 6.75
N ARG A 30 5.86 58.48 6.74
CA ARG A 30 7.27 58.68 7.15
C ARG A 30 7.57 58.05 8.51
N LEU A 31 8.53 57.13 8.56
CA LEU A 31 9.08 56.58 9.79
C LEU A 31 10.49 57.15 10.02
N SER A 32 10.72 57.63 11.25
CA SER A 32 12.02 58.10 11.72
C SER A 32 13.03 56.95 11.84
N ALA A 33 14.31 57.27 11.77
CA ALA A 33 15.43 56.32 11.68
C ALA A 33 15.49 55.27 12.81
N GLN A 34 14.85 55.51 13.96
CA GLN A 34 14.78 54.52 15.06
C GLN A 34 13.83 53.34 14.77
N ASN A 35 12.80 53.52 13.94
CA ASN A 35 11.83 52.46 13.65
C ASN A 35 12.32 51.48 12.56
N ASN A 36 13.28 51.88 11.73
CA ASN A 36 13.85 51.02 10.68
C ASN A 36 14.73 49.90 11.27
N LEU A 37 15.44 50.16 12.37
CA LEU A 37 16.26 49.13 13.03
C LEU A 37 15.38 48.03 13.65
N ALA A 38 14.29 48.43 14.30
CA ALA A 38 13.33 47.50 14.90
C ALA A 38 12.58 46.68 13.83
N LEU A 39 12.22 47.30 12.70
CA LEU A 39 11.55 46.65 11.57
C LEU A 39 12.47 45.64 10.85
N VAL A 40 13.74 45.99 10.65
CA VAL A 40 14.73 45.08 10.04
C VAL A 40 15.04 43.91 10.98
N GLY A 41 15.19 44.16 12.29
CA GLY A 41 15.40 43.10 13.28
C GLY A 41 14.26 42.10 13.35
N SER A 42 13.01 42.57 13.26
CA SER A 42 11.82 41.71 13.26
C SER A 42 11.63 40.94 11.95
N ALA A 43 11.98 41.51 10.80
CA ALA A 43 11.97 40.80 9.51
C ALA A 43 13.03 39.68 9.45
N VAL A 44 14.23 39.90 9.97
CA VAL A 44 15.29 38.86 10.05
C VAL A 44 14.88 37.75 11.01
N ALA A 45 14.29 38.08 12.17
CA ALA A 45 13.77 37.10 13.10
C ALA A 45 12.65 36.25 12.50
N ALA A 46 11.69 36.88 11.80
CA ALA A 46 10.60 36.18 11.12
C ALA A 46 11.11 35.28 9.99
N GLY A 47 12.04 35.77 9.16
CA GLY A 47 12.67 34.99 8.09
C GLY A 47 13.49 33.80 8.63
N GLY A 48 14.25 34.00 9.70
CA GLY A 48 14.96 32.94 10.41
C GLY A 48 14.03 31.91 11.03
N LEU A 49 12.91 32.34 11.61
CA LEU A 49 11.88 31.44 12.15
C LEU A 49 11.21 30.64 11.03
N LEU A 50 10.89 31.27 9.89
CA LEU A 50 10.29 30.60 8.74
C LEU A 50 11.26 29.58 8.12
N ALA A 51 12.52 29.96 7.94
CA ALA A 51 13.57 29.07 7.46
C ALA A 51 13.81 27.92 8.44
N TYR A 52 13.82 28.18 9.75
CA TYR A 52 13.91 27.17 10.78
C TYR A 52 12.71 26.22 10.75
N MET A 53 11.48 26.74 10.61
CA MET A 53 10.27 25.92 10.49
C MET A 53 10.26 25.08 9.21
N VAL A 54 10.71 25.62 8.08
CA VAL A 54 10.87 24.87 6.81
C VAL A 54 11.95 23.80 6.96
N HIS A 55 13.08 24.12 7.57
CA HIS A 55 14.16 23.18 7.84
C HIS A 55 13.73 22.08 8.82
N ARG A 56 13.00 22.41 9.89
CA ARG A 56 12.43 21.45 10.82
C ARG A 56 11.36 20.57 10.18
N ARG A 57 10.53 21.12 9.28
CA ARG A 57 9.57 20.33 8.50
C ARG A 57 10.25 19.34 7.55
N ARG A 58 11.47 19.64 7.10
CA ARG A 58 12.30 18.72 6.29
C ARG A 58 13.02 17.66 7.12
N GLN A 59 13.25 17.91 8.40
CA GLN A 59 13.81 16.95 9.35
C GLN A 59 12.73 15.95 9.79
N VAL A 60 12.30 15.09 8.86
CA VAL A 60 11.52 13.91 9.21
C VAL A 60 12.41 13.03 10.08
N LYS A 61 12.04 12.85 11.36
CA LYS A 61 12.73 11.88 12.23
C LYS A 61 12.51 10.49 11.63
N THR A 62 13.53 9.97 10.95
CA THR A 62 13.52 8.59 10.50
C THR A 62 13.67 7.70 11.73
N ILE A 63 12.75 6.74 11.88
CA ILE A 63 12.96 5.65 12.83
C ILE A 63 14.24 4.95 12.35
N PRO A 64 15.24 4.70 13.22
CA PRO A 64 16.39 3.88 12.84
C PRO A 64 15.86 2.47 12.53
N LEU A 65 15.58 2.21 11.25
CA LEU A 65 15.50 0.85 10.73
C LEU A 65 16.85 0.20 11.01
N GLY A 66 16.87 -1.10 11.34
CA GLY A 66 18.13 -1.83 11.57
C GLY A 66 19.03 -1.84 10.34
N GLU A 67 19.93 -2.80 10.20
CA GLU A 67 20.82 -2.86 9.01
C GLU A 67 20.08 -3.08 7.66
N GLY A 68 18.74 -3.19 7.70
CA GLY A 68 17.88 -3.27 6.51
C GLY A 68 18.16 -4.54 5.72
N TRP A 69 18.25 -5.67 6.42
CA TRP A 69 18.47 -6.98 5.80
C TRP A 69 17.57 -8.04 6.42
N TRP A 70 16.65 -8.54 5.61
CA TRP A 70 15.64 -9.55 5.98
C TRP A 70 15.75 -10.83 5.15
N GLY A 71 16.67 -10.86 4.18
CA GLY A 71 16.98 -12.04 3.38
C GLY A 71 17.77 -13.11 4.13
N ALA A 72 17.89 -14.29 3.52
CA ALA A 72 18.74 -15.37 4.02
C ALA A 72 20.22 -14.95 4.00
N GLY A 73 21.01 -15.48 4.95
CA GLY A 73 22.46 -15.23 5.02
C GLY A 73 22.84 -13.81 5.44
N GLU A 74 24.07 -13.42 5.15
CA GLU A 74 24.61 -12.08 5.39
C GLU A 74 24.25 -11.11 4.25
N LYS A 75 24.23 -9.81 4.54
CA LYS A 75 23.95 -8.78 3.55
C LYS A 75 25.08 -8.74 2.50
N PRO A 76 24.79 -8.89 1.20
CA PRO A 76 25.78 -8.75 0.14
C PRO A 76 26.24 -7.30 0.01
N LEU A 77 27.40 -7.09 -0.62
CA LEU A 77 27.94 -5.75 -0.87
C LEU A 77 27.04 -4.91 -1.80
N THR A 78 26.30 -5.54 -2.68
CA THR A 78 25.38 -4.90 -3.64
C THR A 78 24.09 -5.70 -3.74
N GLU A 79 22.96 -4.98 -3.81
CA GLU A 79 21.63 -5.56 -4.02
C GLU A 79 21.21 -5.39 -5.49
N ASP A 80 20.35 -6.30 -5.97
CA ASP A 80 19.72 -6.19 -7.28
C ASP A 80 18.54 -5.21 -7.18
N ASP A 81 18.63 -4.08 -7.88
CA ASP A 81 17.64 -3.00 -7.90
C ASP A 81 16.67 -3.10 -9.10
N LYS A 82 16.74 -4.18 -9.88
CA LYS A 82 15.91 -4.37 -11.06
C LYS A 82 14.51 -4.85 -10.71
N ILE A 83 13.57 -4.43 -11.55
CA ILE A 83 12.17 -4.85 -11.51
C ILE A 83 11.95 -5.88 -12.63
N TYR A 84 11.48 -7.07 -12.25
CA TYR A 84 11.22 -8.19 -13.15
C TYR A 84 9.72 -8.39 -13.37
N PRO A 85 9.25 -8.57 -14.62
CA PRO A 85 7.89 -9.03 -14.87
C PRO A 85 7.62 -10.36 -14.16
N PHE A 86 6.43 -10.50 -13.59
CA PHE A 86 5.95 -11.72 -12.96
C PHE A 86 4.62 -12.13 -13.60
N LYS A 87 4.36 -13.43 -13.65
CA LYS A 87 3.11 -13.98 -14.14
C LYS A 87 2.64 -15.04 -13.17
N VAL A 88 1.37 -14.96 -12.78
CA VAL A 88 0.76 -15.97 -11.92
C VAL A 88 0.51 -17.22 -12.76
N GLU A 89 0.99 -18.36 -12.30
CA GLU A 89 0.80 -19.66 -12.96
C GLU A 89 0.41 -20.69 -11.89
N THR A 90 -0.28 -21.73 -12.33
CA THR A 90 -0.58 -22.91 -11.51
C THR A 90 -0.48 -24.14 -12.42
N SER A 91 -0.08 -25.26 -11.85
CA SER A 91 0.04 -26.53 -12.55
C SER A 91 -1.18 -27.42 -12.32
N GLU A 92 -1.43 -28.31 -13.28
CA GLU A 92 -2.43 -29.38 -13.12
C GLU A 92 -2.11 -30.29 -11.92
N GLU A 93 -0.83 -30.44 -11.58
CA GLU A 93 -0.37 -31.21 -10.42
C GLU A 93 -0.80 -30.56 -9.09
N GLU A 94 -0.65 -29.24 -8.96
CA GLU A 94 -1.12 -28.49 -7.79
C GLU A 94 -2.65 -28.54 -7.65
N ILE A 95 -3.39 -28.38 -8.77
CA ILE A 95 -4.86 -28.48 -8.75
C ILE A 95 -5.30 -29.89 -8.40
N LYS A 96 -4.60 -30.92 -8.90
CA LYS A 96 -4.88 -32.31 -8.57
C LYS A 96 -4.61 -32.59 -7.09
N ASP A 97 -3.48 -32.16 -6.54
CA ASP A 97 -3.18 -32.30 -5.11
C ASP A 97 -4.26 -31.60 -4.25
N LEU A 98 -4.70 -30.40 -4.64
CA LEU A 98 -5.80 -29.71 -3.98
C LEU A 98 -7.09 -30.53 -4.00
N HIS A 99 -7.49 -31.07 -5.15
CA HIS A 99 -8.70 -31.89 -5.26
C HIS A 99 -8.60 -33.17 -4.43
N GLU A 100 -7.45 -33.84 -4.40
CA GLU A 100 -7.24 -35.03 -3.57
C GLU A 100 -7.38 -34.72 -2.07
N ARG A 101 -6.90 -33.55 -1.61
CA ARG A 101 -7.07 -33.11 -0.22
C ARG A 101 -8.51 -32.78 0.12
N ILE A 102 -9.22 -32.13 -0.80
CA ILE A 102 -10.65 -31.85 -0.67
C ILE A 102 -11.42 -33.18 -0.53
N ASP A 103 -11.18 -34.14 -1.42
CA ASP A 103 -11.89 -35.43 -1.45
C ASP A 103 -11.65 -36.26 -0.18
N ARG A 104 -10.51 -36.07 0.50
CA ARG A 104 -10.16 -36.75 1.76
C ARG A 104 -10.54 -35.98 3.03
N THR A 105 -11.19 -34.83 2.91
CA THR A 105 -11.55 -33.98 4.05
C THR A 105 -12.57 -34.67 4.95
N ARG A 106 -12.29 -34.70 6.26
CA ARG A 106 -13.22 -35.19 7.30
C ARG A 106 -13.94 -34.01 7.93
N TYR A 107 -15.27 -34.12 8.05
CA TYR A 107 -16.11 -33.07 8.62
C TYR A 107 -16.64 -33.51 9.99
N SER A 108 -16.80 -32.56 10.91
CA SER A 108 -17.52 -32.76 12.17
C SER A 108 -18.97 -32.29 12.03
N ASP A 109 -19.90 -32.94 12.73
CA ASP A 109 -21.29 -32.52 12.74
C ASP A 109 -21.47 -31.21 13.53
N PRO A 110 -22.26 -30.25 13.04
CA PRO A 110 -22.51 -29.01 13.76
C PRO A 110 -23.62 -29.21 14.79
N LEU A 111 -23.69 -28.33 15.78
CA LEU A 111 -24.86 -28.22 16.65
C LEU A 111 -26.08 -27.77 15.82
N GLU A 112 -27.25 -28.31 16.14
CA GLU A 112 -28.53 -27.91 15.55
C GLU A 112 -28.73 -26.40 15.69
N ASP A 113 -29.19 -25.76 14.61
CA ASP A 113 -29.50 -24.31 14.53
C ASP A 113 -28.39 -23.34 15.01
N SER A 114 -27.14 -23.79 15.06
CA SER A 114 -26.02 -23.00 15.59
C SER A 114 -25.52 -21.87 14.68
N CYS A 115 -26.00 -21.84 13.43
CA CYS A 115 -25.51 -20.92 12.38
C CYS A 115 -23.96 -20.82 12.43
N PHE A 116 -23.40 -19.62 12.60
CA PHE A 116 -21.97 -19.36 12.74
C PHE A 116 -21.56 -18.94 14.17
N HIS A 117 -22.43 -19.12 15.16
CA HIS A 117 -22.18 -18.65 16.54
C HIS A 117 -21.00 -19.36 17.22
N TYR A 118 -20.63 -20.55 16.74
CA TYR A 118 -19.53 -21.37 17.26
C TYR A 118 -18.39 -21.52 16.25
N GLY A 119 -18.22 -20.54 15.36
CA GLY A 119 -17.25 -20.58 14.27
C GLY A 119 -17.87 -21.07 12.96
N PHE A 120 -17.03 -21.60 12.07
CA PHE A 120 -17.49 -21.95 10.73
C PHE A 120 -18.40 -23.17 10.74
N ASN A 121 -19.63 -23.01 10.26
CA ASN A 121 -20.62 -24.08 10.22
C ASN A 121 -20.21 -25.18 9.23
N SER A 122 -20.14 -26.45 9.66
CA SER A 122 -19.66 -27.54 8.81
C SER A 122 -20.62 -27.89 7.66
N THR A 123 -21.93 -27.69 7.83
CA THR A 123 -22.90 -27.81 6.73
C THR A 123 -22.66 -26.75 5.66
N HIS A 124 -22.31 -25.52 6.07
CA HIS A 124 -21.93 -24.47 5.12
C HIS A 124 -20.57 -24.76 4.47
N LEU A 125 -19.59 -25.26 5.24
CA LEU A 125 -18.27 -25.63 4.73
C LEU A 125 -18.36 -26.66 3.60
N LYS A 126 -19.19 -27.70 3.77
CA LYS A 126 -19.45 -28.71 2.72
C LYS A 126 -19.91 -28.08 1.40
N LYS A 127 -20.73 -27.01 1.45
CA LYS A 127 -21.18 -26.29 0.24
C LYS A 127 -20.02 -25.55 -0.43
N VAL A 128 -19.21 -24.84 0.35
CA VAL A 128 -18.03 -24.11 -0.17
C VAL A 128 -17.04 -25.08 -0.79
N VAL A 129 -16.74 -26.18 -0.10
CA VAL A 129 -15.80 -27.19 -0.59
C VAL A 129 -16.34 -27.90 -1.83
N SER A 130 -17.64 -28.21 -1.88
CA SER A 130 -18.29 -28.75 -3.09
C SER A 130 -18.13 -27.83 -4.29
N TYR A 131 -18.36 -26.53 -4.12
CA TYR A 131 -18.16 -25.55 -5.18
C TYR A 131 -16.69 -25.51 -5.64
N TRP A 132 -15.73 -25.47 -4.71
CA TRP A 132 -14.31 -25.53 -5.04
C TRP A 132 -13.91 -26.79 -5.81
N ARG A 133 -14.52 -27.92 -5.47
CA ARG A 133 -14.19 -29.21 -6.08
C ARG A 133 -14.78 -29.41 -7.47
N HIS A 134 -15.96 -28.86 -7.72
CA HIS A 134 -16.77 -29.23 -8.89
C HIS A 134 -17.08 -28.08 -9.85
N GLU A 135 -17.06 -26.83 -9.36
CA GLU A 135 -17.55 -25.67 -10.11
C GLU A 135 -16.50 -24.56 -10.25
N PHE A 136 -15.49 -24.54 -9.38
CA PHE A 136 -14.46 -23.50 -9.40
C PHE A 136 -13.43 -23.73 -10.50
N ASP A 137 -13.44 -22.85 -11.49
CA ASP A 137 -12.49 -22.85 -12.59
C ASP A 137 -11.20 -22.10 -12.21
N TRP A 138 -10.17 -22.85 -11.84
CA TRP A 138 -8.84 -22.34 -11.46
C TRP A 138 -8.15 -21.61 -12.61
N ASN A 139 -8.23 -22.15 -13.83
CA ASN A 139 -7.61 -21.54 -15.01
C ASN A 139 -8.22 -20.18 -15.31
N LYS A 140 -9.55 -20.06 -15.19
CA LYS A 140 -10.24 -18.78 -15.30
C LYS A 140 -9.80 -17.79 -14.21
N GLN A 141 -9.59 -18.23 -12.97
CA GLN A 141 -9.12 -17.32 -11.92
C GLN A 141 -7.68 -16.87 -12.13
N VAL A 142 -6.79 -17.75 -12.58
CA VAL A 142 -5.41 -17.37 -12.95
C VAL A 142 -5.42 -16.35 -14.10
N ALA A 143 -6.30 -16.50 -15.09
CA ALA A 143 -6.50 -15.50 -16.13
C ALA A 143 -7.03 -14.17 -15.57
N VAL A 144 -7.93 -14.20 -14.57
CA VAL A 144 -8.39 -12.99 -13.88
C VAL A 144 -7.25 -12.31 -13.14
N LEU A 145 -6.42 -13.05 -12.41
CA LEU A 145 -5.27 -12.50 -11.69
C LEU A 145 -4.33 -11.77 -12.66
N ASN A 146 -3.97 -12.41 -13.76
CA ASN A 146 -3.07 -11.84 -14.78
C ASN A 146 -3.69 -10.73 -15.67
N LYS A 147 -4.89 -10.24 -15.37
CA LYS A 147 -5.46 -9.07 -16.09
C LYS A 147 -4.63 -7.81 -15.89
N TYR A 148 -3.90 -7.71 -14.78
CA TYR A 148 -3.04 -6.57 -14.47
C TYR A 148 -1.56 -7.00 -14.52
N PRO A 149 -0.64 -6.09 -14.85
CA PRO A 149 0.79 -6.41 -14.84
C PRO A 149 1.30 -6.65 -13.42
N HIS A 150 1.94 -7.81 -13.22
CA HIS A 150 2.63 -8.15 -11.97
C HIS A 150 4.14 -8.02 -12.13
N PHE A 151 4.82 -7.74 -11.02
CA PHE A 151 6.26 -7.59 -10.97
C PHE A 151 6.83 -8.15 -9.67
N LYS A 152 8.13 -8.45 -9.69
CA LYS A 152 8.95 -8.72 -8.52
C LYS A 152 10.20 -7.85 -8.52
N THR A 153 10.64 -7.44 -7.34
CA THR A 153 11.91 -6.74 -7.11
C THR A 153 12.48 -7.17 -5.77
N LYS A 154 13.81 -7.14 -5.61
CA LYS A 154 14.46 -7.42 -4.33
C LYS A 154 14.51 -6.15 -3.49
N ILE A 155 14.06 -6.23 -2.24
CA ILE A 155 14.12 -5.13 -1.27
C ILE A 155 14.66 -5.69 0.04
N GLU A 156 15.82 -5.21 0.48
CA GLU A 156 16.42 -5.61 1.76
C GLU A 156 16.59 -7.15 1.88
N GLY A 157 16.92 -7.79 0.75
CA GLY A 157 17.12 -9.24 0.65
C GLY A 157 15.85 -10.08 0.49
N VAL A 158 14.66 -9.46 0.41
CA VAL A 158 13.38 -10.16 0.23
C VAL A 158 12.82 -9.91 -1.16
N ASP A 159 12.38 -10.95 -1.86
CA ASP A 159 11.67 -10.80 -3.13
C ASP A 159 10.22 -10.33 -2.90
N VAL A 160 9.94 -9.08 -3.27
CA VAL A 160 8.65 -8.43 -3.09
C VAL A 160 7.85 -8.44 -4.39
N HIS A 161 6.67 -9.04 -4.34
CA HIS A 161 5.70 -9.01 -5.42
C HIS A 161 4.81 -7.76 -5.33
N PHE A 162 4.45 -7.19 -6.47
CA PHE A 162 3.43 -6.14 -6.58
C PHE A 162 2.73 -6.14 -7.94
N ILE A 163 1.50 -5.64 -7.99
CA ILE A 163 0.89 -5.19 -9.23
C ILE A 163 1.12 -3.69 -9.43
N HIS A 164 1.38 -3.26 -10.66
CA HIS A 164 1.47 -1.84 -11.03
C HIS A 164 0.52 -1.58 -12.20
N VAL A 165 -0.58 -0.88 -11.90
CA VAL A 165 -1.59 -0.52 -12.89
C VAL A 165 -1.43 0.95 -13.25
N ARG A 166 -1.00 1.19 -14.48
CA ARG A 166 -0.83 2.54 -15.03
C ARG A 166 -2.07 2.94 -15.81
N PRO A 167 -2.60 4.16 -15.62
CA PRO A 167 -3.69 4.64 -16.45
C PRO A 167 -3.18 4.91 -17.88
N PRO A 168 -4.05 4.86 -18.89
CA PRO A 168 -3.68 5.25 -20.25
C PRO A 168 -3.22 6.72 -20.26
N HIS A 169 -2.19 7.03 -21.05
CA HIS A 169 -1.73 8.41 -21.19
C HIS A 169 -2.76 9.24 -21.98
N ARG A 170 -3.14 10.41 -21.45
CA ARG A 170 -4.04 11.38 -22.11
C ARG A 170 -3.55 12.80 -21.87
N GLU A 171 -3.82 13.69 -22.81
CA GLU A 171 -3.58 15.12 -22.63
C GLU A 171 -4.50 15.68 -21.53
N ASN A 172 -4.01 16.67 -20.76
CA ASN A 172 -4.73 17.31 -19.66
C ASN A 172 -5.10 16.40 -18.47
N GLN A 173 -4.36 15.30 -18.27
CA GLN A 173 -4.48 14.48 -17.06
C GLN A 173 -3.27 14.63 -16.14
N THR A 174 -3.54 14.71 -14.84
CA THR A 174 -2.54 14.63 -13.77
C THR A 174 -2.53 13.21 -13.23
N VAL A 175 -1.43 12.49 -13.44
CA VAL A 175 -1.22 11.14 -12.89
C VAL A 175 -0.61 11.25 -11.49
N LEU A 176 -1.23 10.61 -10.51
CA LEU A 176 -0.75 10.56 -9.12
C LEU A 176 -0.45 9.12 -8.71
N PRO A 177 0.70 8.84 -8.08
CA PRO A 177 0.98 7.51 -7.55
C PRO A 177 0.16 7.24 -6.28
N LEU A 178 -0.48 6.07 -6.23
CA LEU A 178 -1.24 5.59 -5.08
C LEU A 178 -0.80 4.18 -4.72
N MET A 179 -0.36 3.99 -3.48
CA MET A 179 -0.05 2.67 -2.94
C MET A 179 -1.23 2.13 -2.14
N LEU A 180 -1.68 0.91 -2.46
CA LEU A 180 -2.72 0.21 -1.72
C LEU A 180 -2.14 -1.02 -1.03
N VAL A 181 -2.16 -1.02 0.29
CA VAL A 181 -1.58 -2.09 1.12
C VAL A 181 -2.71 -2.89 1.76
N HIS A 182 -2.70 -4.21 1.56
CA HIS A 182 -3.69 -5.12 2.13
C HIS A 182 -3.34 -5.55 3.56
N GLY A 183 -4.30 -6.17 4.25
CA GLY A 183 -4.11 -6.74 5.59
C GLY A 183 -4.17 -8.27 5.61
N TRP A 184 -4.34 -8.84 6.81
CA TRP A 184 -4.67 -10.25 7.02
C TRP A 184 -6.16 -10.38 7.39
N PRO A 185 -6.90 -11.40 6.90
CA PRO A 185 -6.48 -12.51 6.02
C PRO A 185 -6.58 -12.20 4.51
N GLY A 186 -6.40 -10.93 4.13
CA GLY A 186 -6.54 -10.42 2.77
C GLY A 186 -5.32 -10.64 1.87
N SER A 187 -5.40 -10.09 0.66
CA SER A 187 -4.32 -10.10 -0.33
C SER A 187 -4.46 -8.95 -1.32
N PHE A 188 -3.46 -8.73 -2.17
CA PHE A 188 -3.51 -7.74 -3.26
C PHE A 188 -4.76 -7.88 -4.16
N TYR A 189 -5.39 -9.07 -4.20
CA TYR A 189 -6.61 -9.33 -4.96
C TYR A 189 -7.82 -8.50 -4.48
N GLU A 190 -7.85 -8.08 -3.22
CA GLU A 190 -8.94 -7.27 -2.65
C GLU A 190 -9.18 -5.97 -3.44
N PHE A 191 -8.14 -5.44 -4.09
CA PHE A 191 -8.20 -4.20 -4.84
C PHE A 191 -8.70 -4.36 -6.28
N TYR A 192 -8.86 -5.58 -6.80
CA TYR A 192 -9.14 -5.81 -8.23
C TYR A 192 -10.39 -5.09 -8.73
N ARG A 193 -11.41 -4.98 -7.88
CA ARG A 193 -12.68 -4.32 -8.21
C ARG A 193 -12.60 -2.79 -8.21
N ILE A 194 -11.68 -2.20 -7.46
CA ILE A 194 -11.53 -0.74 -7.36
C ILE A 194 -10.49 -0.19 -8.35
N LEU A 195 -9.57 -1.01 -8.84
CA LEU A 195 -8.53 -0.59 -9.78
C LEU A 195 -9.08 0.16 -11.02
N PRO A 196 -10.16 -0.28 -11.69
CA PRO A 196 -10.72 0.48 -12.82
C PRO A 196 -11.21 1.88 -12.39
N LEU A 197 -11.83 1.98 -11.21
CA LEU A 197 -12.37 3.26 -10.71
C LEU A 197 -11.28 4.26 -10.35
N LEU A 198 -10.09 3.79 -9.99
CA LEU A 198 -8.94 4.62 -9.63
C LEU A 198 -8.09 5.00 -10.86
N THR A 199 -8.08 4.14 -11.87
CA THR A 199 -7.26 4.29 -13.09
C THR A 199 -8.04 4.93 -14.25
N GLU A 200 -9.33 5.22 -14.05
CA GLU A 200 -10.13 6.10 -14.89
C GLU A 200 -9.99 7.57 -14.46
N SER A 201 -9.75 8.47 -15.43
CA SER A 201 -9.63 9.90 -15.13
C SER A 201 -10.97 10.49 -14.68
N ARG A 202 -10.94 11.25 -13.57
CA ARG A 202 -12.04 12.07 -13.07
C ARG A 202 -11.53 13.47 -12.81
N ASP A 203 -12.17 14.47 -13.42
CA ASP A 203 -11.82 15.89 -13.28
C ASP A 203 -10.33 16.19 -13.58
N GLY A 204 -9.75 15.49 -14.55
CA GLY A 204 -8.35 15.66 -14.94
C GLY A 204 -7.34 15.04 -13.98
N VAL A 205 -7.77 14.29 -12.97
CA VAL A 205 -6.89 13.53 -12.06
C VAL A 205 -7.10 12.03 -12.30
N VAL A 206 -6.02 11.26 -12.26
CA VAL A 206 -6.04 9.80 -12.38
C VAL A 206 -4.92 9.19 -11.53
N PHE A 207 -5.14 7.99 -11.00
CA PHE A 207 -4.11 7.29 -10.24
C PHE A 207 -3.36 6.27 -11.09
N GLU A 208 -2.05 6.20 -10.91
CA GLU A 208 -1.31 4.96 -11.11
C GLU A 208 -1.24 4.22 -9.78
N VAL A 209 -1.58 2.94 -9.78
CA VAL A 209 -1.80 2.19 -8.54
C VAL A 209 -0.74 1.10 -8.41
N ILE A 210 -0.11 1.05 -7.23
CA ILE A 210 0.82 -0.01 -6.84
C ILE A 210 0.21 -0.78 -5.68
N CYS A 211 -0.02 -2.08 -5.84
CA CYS A 211 -0.50 -2.94 -4.75
C CYS A 211 0.54 -4.03 -4.47
N PRO A 212 1.41 -3.87 -3.46
CA PRO A 212 2.34 -4.91 -3.06
C PRO A 212 1.64 -6.04 -2.31
N SER A 213 2.17 -7.24 -2.48
CA SER A 213 2.00 -8.30 -1.48
C SER A 213 2.92 -7.98 -0.30
N ILE A 214 2.37 -7.85 0.90
CA ILE A 214 3.20 -7.65 2.10
C ILE A 214 4.14 -8.85 2.32
N PRO A 215 5.34 -8.69 2.91
CA PRO A 215 6.30 -9.79 3.08
C PRO A 215 5.66 -11.02 3.77
N GLY A 216 5.88 -12.20 3.19
CA GLY A 216 5.29 -13.47 3.62
C GLY A 216 3.85 -13.74 3.17
N TYR A 217 3.30 -12.90 2.29
CA TYR A 217 1.94 -13.07 1.75
C TYR A 217 1.95 -13.17 0.23
N GLY A 218 0.97 -13.91 -0.31
CA GLY A 218 0.77 -14.04 -1.76
C GLY A 218 2.04 -14.54 -2.44
N PHE A 219 2.60 -13.72 -3.33
CA PHE A 219 3.81 -14.06 -4.09
C PHE A 219 5.07 -13.37 -3.58
N SER A 220 5.00 -12.65 -2.45
CA SER A 220 6.17 -12.08 -1.78
C SER A 220 6.82 -13.12 -0.87
N GLU A 221 8.14 -13.14 -0.87
CA GLU A 221 8.94 -13.99 0.00
C GLU A 221 8.72 -13.62 1.48
N ALA A 222 8.79 -14.63 2.36
CA ALA A 222 8.75 -14.43 3.80
C ALA A 222 10.12 -13.95 4.32
N PRO A 223 10.15 -13.05 5.32
CA PRO A 223 11.40 -12.68 5.97
C PRO A 223 12.13 -13.89 6.58
N HIS A 224 13.45 -13.92 6.48
CA HIS A 224 14.32 -14.97 7.05
C HIS A 224 14.93 -14.59 8.40
N LYS A 225 14.71 -13.36 8.86
CA LYS A 225 15.20 -12.86 10.16
C LYS A 225 14.03 -12.69 11.12
N GLN A 226 14.29 -12.87 12.41
CA GLN A 226 13.30 -12.69 13.45
C GLN A 226 12.86 -11.23 13.55
N GLY A 227 11.55 -10.99 13.57
CA GLY A 227 10.99 -9.69 13.90
C GLY A 227 11.24 -9.32 15.37
N ARG A 228 11.38 -8.03 15.65
CA ARG A 228 11.48 -7.52 17.03
C ARG A 228 10.12 -7.24 17.62
#